data_AF-A0A0W1KPH3-F1
#
_entry.id   AF-A0A0W1KPH3-F1
#
_cell.length_a   1.000
_cell.length_b   1.000
_cell.length_c   1.000
_cell.angle_alpha   90.00
_cell.angle_beta   90.00
_cell.angle_gamma   90.00
#
_symmetry.space_group_name_H-M   'P 1'
#
loop_
_entity.id
_entity.type
_entity.pdbx_description
1 polymer ?
#
loop_
_entity_poly.entity_id
_entity_poly.type
_entity_poly.pdbx_seq_one_letter_code
_entity_poly.pdbx_strand_id
1 'polypeptide(L)'
;MTDSLSSDVQNRLQWSLLSLRVGVFIVMVMWTFDKFVNPGHSARIFEHFYGISGSTDMVAYIIGAVQLILVLAFLAGIKKRITYGIIFIIHGLSTLSSYNQYIDGFNNLLFFTAWPMWAACFALYLLRDQDVKYTVK
;
A
#
# COMPACT_ATOMS: atom_id res chain seq x y z
N MET A 1 -19.11 11.31 -28.80
CA MET A 1 -18.21 12.34 -28.28
C MET A 1 -18.12 12.10 -26.79
N THR A 2 -16.96 11.75 -26.24
CA THR A 2 -16.77 11.74 -24.79
C THR A 2 -16.62 13.18 -24.36
N ASP A 3 -17.61 13.73 -23.68
CA ASP A 3 -17.49 15.05 -23.06
C ASP A 3 -16.27 15.03 -22.12
N SER A 4 -15.32 15.91 -22.40
CA SER A 4 -14.19 16.14 -21.49
C SER A 4 -14.75 16.61 -20.16
N LEU A 5 -14.29 16.00 -19.05
CA LEU A 5 -14.64 16.45 -17.69
C LEU A 5 -14.42 17.95 -17.55
N SER A 6 -15.32 18.64 -16.85
CA SER A 6 -15.11 20.06 -16.53
C SER A 6 -13.83 20.24 -15.71
N SER A 7 -13.18 21.40 -15.87
CA SER A 7 -11.92 21.71 -15.19
C SER A 7 -12.03 21.63 -13.66
N ASP A 8 -13.17 22.02 -13.11
CA ASP A 8 -13.47 21.91 -11.67
C ASP A 8 -13.51 20.45 -11.21
N VAL A 9 -14.24 19.58 -11.92
CA VAL A 9 -14.32 18.14 -11.58
C VAL A 9 -12.96 17.47 -11.73
N GLN A 10 -12.20 17.80 -12.78
CA GLN A 10 -10.85 17.27 -12.96
C GLN A 10 -9.93 17.69 -11.80
N ASN A 11 -9.98 18.95 -11.37
CA ASN A 11 -9.15 19.41 -10.26
C ASN A 11 -9.53 18.71 -8.94
N ARG A 12 -10.83 18.55 -8.64
CA ARG A 12 -11.30 17.80 -7.46
C ARG A 12 -10.84 16.35 -7.50
N LEU A 13 -10.95 15.69 -8.66
CA LEU A 13 -10.45 14.33 -8.84
C LEU A 13 -8.96 14.22 -8.53
N GLN A 14 -8.16 15.13 -9.07
CA GLN A 14 -6.70 15.16 -8.85
C GLN A 14 -6.34 15.31 -7.36
N TRP A 15 -7.06 16.17 -6.63
CA TRP A 15 -6.87 16.32 -5.18
C TRP A 15 -7.32 15.11 -4.38
N SER A 16 -8.44 14.48 -4.77
CA SER A 16 -8.89 13.23 -4.16
C SER A 16 -7.85 12.11 -4.34
N LEU A 17 -7.27 11.97 -5.53
CA LEU A 17 -6.23 10.98 -5.79
C LEU A 17 -4.96 11.25 -4.97
N LEU A 18 -4.52 12.50 -4.85
CA LEU A 18 -3.42 12.84 -3.96
C LEU A 18 -3.72 12.45 -2.51
N SER A 19 -4.93 12.75 -2.01
CA SER A 19 -5.35 12.39 -0.66
C SER A 19 -5.31 10.87 -0.43
N LEU A 20 -5.79 10.08 -1.41
CA LEU A 20 -5.69 8.62 -1.35
C LEU A 20 -4.23 8.16 -1.34
N ARG A 21 -3.37 8.74 -2.20
CA ARG A 21 -1.94 8.39 -2.28
C ARG A 21 -1.22 8.68 -0.96
N VAL A 22 -1.46 9.84 -0.35
CA VAL A 22 -0.88 10.19 0.95
C VAL A 22 -1.40 9.28 2.05
N GLY A 23 -2.71 8.99 2.09
CA GLY A 23 -3.29 8.08 3.07
C GLY A 23 -2.70 6.66 2.99
N VAL A 24 -2.60 6.11 1.78
CA VAL A 24 -1.95 4.80 1.53
C VAL A 24 -0.48 4.85 1.95
N PHE A 25 0.25 5.92 1.60
CA PHE A 25 1.64 6.09 1.99
C PHE A 25 1.85 6.07 3.50
N ILE A 26 1.02 6.79 4.28
CA ILE A 26 1.14 6.86 5.74
C ILE A 26 1.04 5.47 6.36
N VAL A 27 0.08 4.66 5.94
CA VAL A 27 -0.04 3.29 6.44
C VAL A 27 1.15 2.45 6.00
N MET A 28 1.50 2.48 4.71
CA MET A 28 2.60 1.69 4.15
C MET A 28 3.96 2.01 4.79
N VAL A 29 4.24 3.28 5.09
CA VAL A 29 5.52 3.69 5.70
C VAL A 29 5.61 3.23 7.15
N MET A 30 4.51 3.27 7.92
CA MET A 30 4.49 2.74 9.29
C MET A 30 4.76 1.23 9.31
N TRP A 31 4.14 0.47 8.39
CA TRP A 31 4.43 -0.95 8.21
C TRP A 31 5.85 -1.24 7.72
N THR A 32 6.48 -0.27 7.05
CA THR A 32 7.87 -0.37 6.64
C THR A 32 8.80 -0.11 7.82
N PHE A 33 8.51 0.90 8.64
CA PHE A 33 9.29 1.21 9.85
C PHE A 33 9.24 0.09 10.89
N ASP A 34 8.12 -0.61 11.03
CA ASP A 34 8.02 -1.77 11.93
C ASP A 34 9.08 -2.85 11.62
N LYS A 35 9.47 -3.01 10.34
CA LYS A 35 10.53 -3.96 9.93
C LYS A 35 11.91 -3.61 10.44
N PHE A 36 12.15 -2.32 10.71
CA PHE A 36 13.42 -1.82 11.24
C PHE A 36 13.40 -1.71 12.77
N VAL A 37 12.26 -1.33 13.34
CA VAL A 37 12.11 -1.12 14.79
C VAL A 37 11.85 -2.43 15.53
N ASN A 38 11.05 -3.34 14.95
CA ASN A 38 10.67 -4.63 15.52
C ASN A 38 10.96 -5.78 14.54
N PRO A 39 12.23 -6.05 14.20
CA PRO A 39 12.58 -7.10 13.22
C PRO A 39 12.04 -8.47 13.63
N GLY A 40 11.96 -8.78 14.94
CA GLY A 40 11.35 -10.00 15.45
C GLY A 40 9.83 -10.13 15.24
N HIS A 41 9.07 -9.02 15.12
CA HIS A 41 7.66 -9.08 14.71
C HIS A 41 7.55 -9.45 13.23
N SER A 42 8.40 -8.85 12.40
CA SER A 42 8.46 -9.14 10.96
C SER A 42 8.93 -10.57 10.66
N ALA A 43 9.93 -11.08 11.38
CA ALA A 43 10.40 -12.46 11.25
C ALA A 43 9.28 -13.49 11.56
N ARG A 44 8.47 -13.23 12.60
CA ARG A 44 7.31 -14.07 12.94
C ARG A 44 6.22 -14.05 11.86
N ILE A 45 6.00 -12.90 11.21
CA ILE A 45 5.09 -12.82 10.06
C ILE A 45 5.65 -13.66 8.89
N PHE A 46 6.97 -13.61 8.65
CA PHE A 46 7.58 -14.41 7.59
C PHE A 46 7.48 -15.91 7.83
N GLU A 47 7.67 -16.34 9.07
CA GLU A 47 7.50 -17.74 9.45
C GLU A 47 6.03 -18.17 9.35
N HIS A 48 5.10 -17.40 9.92
CA HIS A 48 3.68 -17.76 10.00
C HIS A 48 2.94 -17.65 8.66
N PHE A 49 3.25 -16.66 7.83
CA PHE A 49 2.51 -16.41 6.58
C PHE A 49 3.25 -16.88 5.32
N TYR A 50 4.58 -17.00 5.36
CA TYR A 50 5.39 -17.41 4.20
C TYR A 50 6.17 -18.72 4.39
N GLY A 51 6.13 -19.33 5.58
CA GLY A 51 6.72 -20.65 5.85
C GLY A 51 8.25 -20.67 5.82
N ILE A 52 8.91 -19.51 5.94
CA ILE A 52 10.37 -19.39 5.92
C ILE A 52 10.87 -19.41 7.37
N SER A 53 11.23 -20.61 7.85
CA SER A 53 11.87 -20.77 9.16
C SER A 53 13.32 -20.24 9.14
N GLY A 54 13.74 -19.58 10.21
CA GLY A 54 15.10 -19.06 10.34
C GLY A 54 15.40 -17.76 9.58
N SER A 55 14.37 -16.97 9.23
CA SER A 55 14.59 -15.64 8.67
C SER A 55 15.34 -14.76 9.68
N THR A 56 16.59 -14.44 9.35
CA THR A 56 17.45 -13.60 10.20
C THR A 56 17.01 -12.13 10.10
N ASP A 57 17.31 -11.33 11.12
CA ASP A 57 17.07 -9.88 11.12
C ASP A 57 17.56 -9.19 9.83
N MET A 58 18.63 -9.73 9.23
CA MET A 58 19.17 -9.28 7.94
C MET A 58 18.15 -9.36 6.79
N VAL A 59 17.35 -10.42 6.72
CA VAL A 59 16.29 -10.58 5.71
C VAL A 59 15.20 -9.54 5.91
N ALA A 60 14.77 -9.33 7.16
CA ALA A 60 13.78 -8.31 7.51
C ALA A 60 14.24 -6.91 7.11
N TYR A 61 15.51 -6.57 7.35
CA TYR A 61 16.10 -5.29 6.94
C TYR A 61 16.19 -5.10 5.43
N ILE A 62 16.59 -6.15 4.68
CA ILE A 62 16.64 -6.08 3.22
C ILE A 62 15.23 -5.84 2.65
N ILE A 63 14.25 -6.58 3.13
CA ILE A 63 12.86 -6.43 2.69
C ILE A 63 12.31 -5.06 3.09
N GLY A 64 12.61 -4.59 4.31
CA GLY A 64 12.28 -3.24 4.76
C GLY A 64 12.88 -2.16 3.87
N ALA A 65 14.15 -2.30 3.46
CA ALA A 65 14.82 -1.32 2.61
C ALA A 65 14.21 -1.27 1.21
N VAL A 66 13.94 -2.44 0.60
CA VAL A 66 13.26 -2.53 -0.69
C VAL A 66 11.85 -1.93 -0.61
N GLN A 67 11.10 -2.24 0.46
CA GLN A 67 9.77 -1.68 0.65
C GLN A 67 9.83 -0.16 0.86
N LEU A 68 10.81 0.36 1.59
CA LEU A 68 10.98 1.80 1.79
C LEU A 68 11.20 2.53 0.46
N ILE A 69 12.09 2.00 -0.39
CA ILE A 69 12.34 2.55 -1.73
C ILE A 69 11.05 2.56 -2.55
N LEU A 70 10.30 1.45 -2.53
CA LEU A 70 9.02 1.33 -3.24
C LEU A 70 8.00 2.37 -2.73
N VAL A 71 7.86 2.53 -1.42
CA VAL A 71 6.87 3.41 -0.79
C VAL A 71 7.21 4.89 -1.04
N LEU A 72 8.49 5.25 -1.02
CA LEU A 72 8.93 6.60 -1.39
C LEU A 72 8.72 6.88 -2.89
N ALA A 73 9.02 5.91 -3.76
CA ALA A 73 8.76 6.03 -5.19
C ALA A 73 7.25 6.15 -5.51
N PHE A 74 6.41 5.43 -4.77
CA PHE A 74 4.96 5.56 -4.82
C PHE A 74 4.49 6.95 -4.40
N LEU A 75 4.96 7.46 -3.26
CA LEU A 75 4.61 8.81 -2.79
C LEU A 75 4.99 9.87 -3.83
N ALA A 76 6.19 9.76 -4.40
CA ALA A 76 6.68 10.67 -5.44
C ALA A 76 5.95 10.52 -6.80
N GLY A 77 5.07 9.52 -6.96
CA GLY A 77 4.38 9.26 -8.23
C GLY A 77 5.29 8.75 -9.35
N ILE A 78 6.43 8.15 -9.01
CA ILE A 78 7.40 7.64 -9.98
C ILE A 78 6.90 6.32 -10.57
N LYS A 79 6.96 6.17 -11.90
CA LYS A 79 6.55 4.95 -12.64
C LYS A 79 5.21 4.39 -12.13
N LYS A 80 4.17 5.22 -12.05
CA LYS A 80 2.87 4.92 -11.40
C LYS A 80 2.28 3.55 -11.76
N ARG A 81 2.39 3.12 -13.03
CA ARG A 81 1.94 1.79 -13.48
C ARG A 81 2.63 0.64 -12.72
N ILE A 82 3.88 0.79 -12.35
CA ILE A 82 4.66 -0.20 -11.61
C ILE A 82 4.45 -0.01 -10.11
N THR A 83 4.76 1.18 -9.57
CA THR A 83 4.73 1.41 -8.12
C THR A 83 3.34 1.23 -7.52
N TYR A 84 2.29 1.73 -8.18
CA TYR A 84 0.91 1.62 -7.68
C TYR A 84 0.41 0.18 -7.87
N GLY A 85 0.83 -0.48 -8.96
CA GLY A 85 0.49 -1.88 -9.22
C GLY A 85 1.09 -2.82 -8.18
N ILE A 86 2.37 -2.64 -7.85
CA ILE A 86 3.02 -3.43 -6.80
C ILE A 86 2.33 -3.19 -5.46
N ILE A 87 2.06 -1.94 -5.06
CA ILE A 87 1.37 -1.65 -3.79
C ILE A 87 -0.05 -2.25 -3.75
N PHE A 88 -0.80 -2.16 -4.85
CA PHE A 88 -2.11 -2.80 -4.97
C PHE A 88 -2.04 -4.31 -4.79
N ILE A 89 -1.04 -4.97 -5.39
CA ILE A 89 -0.86 -6.42 -5.29
C ILE A 89 -0.41 -6.82 -3.89
N ILE A 90 0.67 -6.23 -3.34
CA ILE A 90 1.20 -6.64 -2.03
C ILE A 90 0.17 -6.41 -0.93
N HIS A 91 -0.53 -5.27 -0.96
CA HIS A 91 -1.57 -4.99 0.02
C HIS A 91 -2.77 -5.93 -0.19
N GLY A 92 -3.17 -6.19 -1.43
CA GLY A 92 -4.25 -7.13 -1.74
C GLY A 92 -3.94 -8.55 -1.25
N LEU A 93 -2.72 -9.03 -1.45
CA LEU A 93 -2.28 -10.32 -0.95
C LEU A 93 -2.37 -10.38 0.58
N SER A 94 -1.88 -9.35 1.29
CA SER A 94 -2.00 -9.28 2.76
C SER A 94 -3.46 -9.21 3.24
N THR A 95 -4.31 -8.45 2.53
CA THR A 95 -5.75 -8.38 2.82
C THR A 95 -6.37 -9.77 2.66
N LEU A 96 -6.15 -10.46 1.54
CA LEU A 96 -6.78 -11.75 1.26
C LEU A 96 -6.21 -12.90 2.10
N SER A 97 -4.90 -12.89 2.41
CA SER A 97 -4.26 -13.93 3.23
C SER A 97 -4.73 -13.92 4.68
N SER A 98 -5.27 -12.79 5.16
CA SER A 98 -5.78 -12.62 6.52
C SER A 98 -7.23 -13.08 6.68
N TYR A 99 -7.65 -14.11 5.92
CA TYR A 99 -9.06 -14.52 5.85
C TYR A 99 -9.62 -15.00 7.20
N ASN A 100 -8.82 -15.70 8.00
CA ASN A 100 -9.23 -16.23 9.30
C ASN A 100 -9.61 -15.09 10.28
N GLN A 101 -8.93 -13.95 10.19
CA GLN A 101 -9.15 -12.78 11.02
C GLN A 101 -10.49 -12.12 10.70
N TYR A 102 -10.98 -12.22 9.46
CA TYR A 102 -12.32 -11.74 9.13
C TYR A 102 -13.43 -12.68 9.63
N ILE A 103 -13.16 -13.99 9.68
CA ILE A 103 -14.11 -14.98 10.24
C ILE A 103 -14.31 -14.72 11.73
N ASP A 104 -13.23 -14.47 12.47
CA ASP A 104 -13.27 -14.04 13.88
C ASP A 104 -13.29 -12.50 14.01
N GLY A 105 -14.14 -11.85 13.21
CA GLY A 105 -14.08 -10.41 12.98
C GLY A 105 -14.33 -9.55 14.21
N PHE A 106 -15.12 -10.02 15.18
CA PHE A 106 -15.41 -9.26 16.40
C PHE A 106 -14.19 -9.14 17.33
N ASN A 107 -13.28 -10.11 17.31
CA ASN A 107 -12.02 -10.04 18.05
C ASN A 107 -10.91 -9.35 17.24
N ASN A 108 -11.10 -9.19 15.92
CA ASN A 108 -10.08 -8.71 14.98
C ASN A 108 -10.57 -7.52 14.12
N LEU A 109 -11.41 -6.64 14.69
CA LEU A 109 -12.07 -5.54 13.96
C LEU A 109 -11.11 -4.67 13.15
N LEU A 110 -9.87 -4.46 13.63
CA LEU A 110 -8.86 -3.64 12.94
C LEU A 110 -8.44 -4.21 11.58
N PHE A 111 -8.54 -5.52 11.36
CA PHE A 111 -8.23 -6.12 10.05
C PHE A 111 -9.17 -5.61 8.95
N PHE A 112 -10.40 -5.21 9.29
CA PHE A 112 -11.34 -4.67 8.30
C PHE A 112 -10.88 -3.33 7.71
N THR A 113 -9.98 -2.61 8.38
CA THR A 113 -9.37 -1.37 7.83
C THR A 113 -8.54 -1.62 6.57
N ALA A 114 -8.12 -2.87 6.32
CA ALA A 114 -7.40 -3.26 5.12
C ALA A 114 -8.27 -3.15 3.85
N TRP A 115 -9.60 -3.27 3.95
CA TRP A 115 -10.51 -3.23 2.80
C TRP A 115 -10.66 -1.83 2.19
N PRO A 116 -10.97 -0.77 2.96
CA PRO A 116 -10.96 0.60 2.44
C PRO A 116 -9.61 1.01 1.83
N MET A 117 -8.50 0.60 2.44
CA MET A 117 -7.17 0.89 1.91
C MET A 117 -6.91 0.16 0.58
N TRP A 118 -7.32 -1.11 0.46
CA TRP A 118 -7.18 -1.83 -0.79
C TRP A 118 -8.05 -1.23 -1.92
N ALA A 119 -9.26 -0.76 -1.59
CA ALA A 119 -10.10 0.00 -2.52
C ALA A 119 -9.44 1.32 -2.96
N ALA A 120 -8.75 2.02 -2.06
CA ALA A 120 -7.95 3.21 -2.39
C ALA A 120 -6.80 2.86 -3.36
N CYS A 121 -6.07 1.77 -3.10
CA CYS A 121 -5.02 1.28 -4.00
C CYS A 121 -5.57 0.96 -5.40
N PHE A 122 -6.75 0.33 -5.47
CA PHE A 122 -7.43 0.04 -6.74
C PHE A 122 -7.78 1.33 -7.50
N ALA A 123 -8.40 2.30 -6.83
CA ALA A 123 -8.76 3.59 -7.42
C ALA A 123 -7.52 4.34 -7.96
N LEU A 124 -6.45 4.38 -7.16
CA LEU A 124 -5.17 4.96 -7.58
C LEU A 124 -4.59 4.26 -8.80
N TYR A 125 -4.60 2.93 -8.84
CA TYR A 125 -4.05 2.18 -9.98
C TYR A 125 -4.88 2.41 -11.26
N LEU A 126 -6.21 2.38 -11.14
CA LEU A 126 -7.13 2.58 -12.26
C LEU A 126 -7.03 4.01 -12.82
N LEU A 127 -6.95 5.01 -11.96
CA LEU A 127 -6.97 6.43 -12.31
C LEU A 127 -5.58 7.08 -12.26
N ARG A 128 -4.51 6.27 -12.26
CA ARG A 128 -3.11 6.72 -12.12
C ARG A 128 -2.70 7.84 -13.07
N ASP A 129 -3.27 7.87 -14.28
CA ASP A 129 -2.93 8.90 -15.28
C ASP A 129 -3.48 10.28 -14.88
N GLN A 130 -4.54 10.31 -14.07
CA GLN A 130 -5.12 11.53 -13.51
C GLN A 130 -4.48 11.93 -12.17
N ASP A 131 -3.73 11.05 -11.51
CA ASP A 131 -3.01 11.41 -10.29
C ASP A 131 -1.72 12.18 -10.64
N VAL A 132 -1.80 13.51 -10.64
CA VAL A 132 -0.73 14.40 -11.15
C VAL A 132 -0.25 15.46 -10.15
N LYS A 133 -0.97 15.69 -9.05
CA LYS A 133 -0.56 16.69 -8.04
C LYS A 133 0.69 16.18 -7.33
N TYR A 134 1.74 17.01 -7.27
CA TYR A 134 3.01 16.66 -6.60
C TYR A 134 3.62 15.31 -7.03
N THR A 135 3.41 14.89 -8.28
CA THR A 135 4.16 13.77 -8.88
C THR A 135 5.43 14.29 -9.55
N VAL A 136 6.51 13.52 -9.45
CA VAL A 136 7.72 13.73 -10.25
C VAL A 136 7.45 13.24 -11.68
N LYS A 137 7.82 14.05 -12.68
CA LYS A 137 7.70 13.71 -14.11
C LYS A 137 8.85 12.83 -14.57
#